data_AF-A0A6N7S4K4-F1
#
_entry.id   AF-A0A6N7S4K4-F1
#
_cell.length_a   1.000
_cell.length_b   1.000
_cell.length_c   1.000
_cell.angle_alpha   90.00
_cell.angle_beta   90.00
_cell.angle_gamma   90.00
#
_symmetry.space_group_name_H-M   'P 1'
#
loop_
_entity.id
_entity.type
_entity.pdbx_description
1 polymer ?
#
loop_
_entity_poly.entity_id
_entity_poly.type
_entity_poly.pdbx_seq_one_letter_code
_entity_poly.pdbx_strand_id
1 'polypeptide(L)'
;MEPSFCTAVFWRGGEKIDLNGQKPDAVRCLSVTGERKVNLSFLRDYPNLEELTLMEKCEGVEVLSELKQLHTLSLWLSAPVSWDNVSLPGLRVLHLRGEKNGDITPLLTSITYLHLEEMRKTEDLAPFLTPATRLQKLYLQSLPAVQELPALDGLPSLYALKLYELHKLNDLSALSHSHLRCFAASLIGDKLSAQALADAVMAIPNLEAAALQLADRSERRYGGIQKAFAAAGKSSLLREEISALTTWLSL
;
A
#
# COMPACT_ATOMS: atom_id res chain seq x y z
N MET A 1 -10.06 -16.64 -12.92
CA MET A 1 -9.05 -16.66 -13.99
C MET A 1 -8.11 -15.52 -13.66
N GLU A 2 -6.88 -15.82 -13.22
CA GLU A 2 -5.90 -14.75 -12.95
C GLU A 2 -5.75 -13.92 -14.24
N PRO A 3 -5.76 -12.59 -14.17
CA PRO A 3 -5.51 -11.78 -15.35
C PRO A 3 -4.16 -12.22 -15.93
N SER A 4 -4.15 -12.63 -17.20
CA SER A 4 -2.92 -13.01 -17.89
C SER A 4 -2.04 -11.76 -18.00
N PHE A 5 -1.12 -11.58 -17.05
CA PHE A 5 -0.29 -10.39 -16.97
C PHE A 5 0.55 -10.24 -18.25
N CYS A 6 0.31 -9.16 -19.00
CA CYS A 6 1.18 -8.79 -20.11
C CYS A 6 2.50 -8.25 -19.54
N THR A 7 3.60 -8.50 -20.23
CA THR A 7 4.94 -8.07 -19.77
C THR A 7 5.70 -7.39 -20.89
N ALA A 8 6.47 -6.36 -20.55
CA ALA A 8 7.43 -5.70 -21.43
C ALA A 8 8.79 -5.70 -20.73
N VAL A 9 9.73 -6.48 -21.26
CA VAL A 9 11.06 -6.68 -20.68
C VAL A 9 12.11 -6.13 -21.65
N PHE A 10 12.98 -5.25 -21.16
CA PHE A 10 14.02 -4.59 -21.94
C PHE A 10 15.42 -4.91 -21.40
N TRP A 11 16.31 -5.48 -22.22
CA TRP A 11 17.70 -5.76 -21.86
C TRP A 11 18.68 -5.02 -22.78
N ARG A 12 19.98 -5.13 -22.54
CA ARG A 12 21.00 -4.33 -23.27
C ARG A 12 21.03 -4.50 -24.79
N GLY A 13 20.47 -5.59 -25.33
CA GLY A 13 20.53 -5.93 -26.74
C GLY A 13 19.18 -6.26 -27.38
N GLY A 14 18.07 -5.98 -26.70
CA GLY A 14 16.74 -6.31 -27.21
C GLY A 14 15.63 -6.03 -26.22
N GLU A 15 14.42 -6.38 -26.66
CA GLU A 15 13.19 -6.28 -25.89
C GLU A 15 12.25 -7.43 -26.26
N LYS A 16 11.39 -7.79 -25.32
CA LYS A 16 10.26 -8.70 -25.55
C LYS A 16 9.04 -8.11 -24.89
N ILE A 17 7.99 -7.93 -25.68
CA ILE A 17 6.65 -7.60 -25.18
C ILE A 17 5.77 -8.83 -25.39
N ASP A 18 5.31 -9.43 -24.30
CA ASP A 18 4.43 -10.58 -24.29
C ASP A 18 3.01 -10.12 -23.90
N LEU A 19 2.10 -10.14 -24.87
CA LEU A 19 0.71 -9.74 -24.68
C LEU A 19 -0.21 -10.95 -24.45
N ASN A 20 0.33 -12.17 -24.30
CA ASN A 20 -0.44 -13.40 -24.12
C ASN A 20 -1.54 -13.59 -25.20
N GLY A 21 -1.26 -13.20 -26.45
CA GLY A 21 -2.21 -13.29 -27.57
C GLY A 21 -3.25 -12.15 -27.64
N GLN A 22 -3.20 -11.18 -26.73
CA GLN A 22 -4.04 -9.99 -26.78
C GLN A 22 -3.53 -9.00 -27.82
N LYS A 23 -4.46 -8.24 -28.39
CA LYS A 23 -4.14 -7.04 -29.17
C LYS A 23 -3.82 -5.88 -28.22
N PRO A 24 -3.01 -4.89 -28.62
CA PRO A 24 -2.63 -3.77 -27.75
C PRO A 24 -3.81 -3.02 -27.12
N ASP A 25 -4.92 -2.86 -27.85
CA ASP A 25 -6.16 -2.21 -27.38
C ASP A 25 -6.95 -3.05 -26.35
N ALA A 26 -6.70 -4.35 -26.25
CA ALA A 26 -7.32 -5.23 -25.27
C ALA A 26 -6.55 -5.30 -23.94
N VAL A 27 -5.28 -4.87 -23.93
CA VAL A 27 -4.40 -4.96 -22.75
C VAL A 27 -4.88 -4.01 -21.65
N ARG A 28 -5.18 -4.58 -20.48
CA ARG A 28 -5.57 -3.84 -19.26
C ARG A 28 -4.48 -3.76 -18.21
N CYS A 29 -3.64 -4.79 -18.12
CA CYS A 29 -2.58 -4.88 -17.12
C CYS A 29 -1.24 -5.11 -17.82
N LEU A 30 -0.23 -4.29 -17.50
CA LEU A 30 1.11 -4.41 -18.08
C LEU A 30 2.18 -4.20 -17.00
N SER A 31 3.16 -5.10 -16.98
CA SER A 31 4.36 -4.94 -16.17
C SER A 31 5.55 -4.61 -17.06
N VAL A 32 6.27 -3.53 -16.72
CA VAL A 32 7.42 -3.02 -17.47
C VAL A 32 8.66 -3.13 -16.59
N THR A 33 9.72 -3.73 -17.13
CA THR A 33 11.01 -3.84 -16.44
C THR A 33 12.15 -3.83 -17.45
N GLY A 34 13.34 -3.45 -16.99
CA GLY A 34 14.52 -3.58 -17.84
C GLY A 34 15.85 -3.36 -17.14
N GLU A 35 16.89 -3.98 -17.69
CA GLU A 35 18.28 -3.79 -17.26
C GLU A 35 18.84 -2.41 -17.66
N ARG A 36 18.19 -1.77 -18.63
CA ARG A 36 18.49 -0.43 -19.12
C ARG A 36 17.39 0.54 -18.75
N LYS A 37 17.66 1.84 -18.88
CA LYS A 37 16.63 2.87 -18.76
C LYS A 37 15.60 2.68 -19.88
N VAL A 38 14.36 2.39 -19.50
CA VAL A 38 13.23 2.16 -20.43
C VAL A 38 12.54 3.47 -20.73
N ASN A 39 12.42 3.82 -22.00
CA ASN A 39 11.60 4.94 -22.45
C ASN A 39 10.15 4.47 -22.55
N LEU A 40 9.25 5.09 -21.79
CA LEU A 40 7.86 4.65 -21.66
C LEU A 40 6.94 5.11 -22.80
N SER A 41 7.44 5.85 -23.80
CA SER A 41 6.61 6.37 -24.90
C SER A 41 5.86 5.29 -25.69
N PHE A 42 6.32 4.04 -25.69
CA PHE A 42 5.61 2.90 -26.29
C PHE A 42 4.27 2.58 -25.60
N LEU A 43 4.04 3.09 -24.39
CA LEU A 43 2.77 2.90 -23.67
C LEU A 43 1.57 3.52 -24.42
N ARG A 44 1.80 4.42 -25.39
CA ARG A 44 0.76 4.97 -26.27
C ARG A 44 0.01 3.90 -27.07
N ASP A 45 0.64 2.77 -27.31
CA ASP A 45 0.04 1.67 -28.06
C ASP A 45 -1.01 0.89 -27.22
N TYR A 46 -1.11 1.16 -25.91
CA TYR A 46 -2.01 0.48 -24.98
C TYR A 46 -3.00 1.48 -24.34
N PRO A 47 -3.92 2.07 -25.11
CA PRO A 47 -4.76 3.19 -24.65
C PRO A 47 -5.76 2.81 -23.54
N ASN A 48 -6.02 1.52 -23.36
CA ASN A 48 -6.98 0.97 -22.41
C ASN A 48 -6.32 0.42 -21.14
N LEU A 49 -5.05 0.76 -20.90
CA LEU A 49 -4.32 0.29 -19.74
C LEU A 49 -4.94 0.82 -18.44
N GLU A 50 -5.28 -0.10 -17.54
CA GLU A 50 -5.93 0.13 -16.25
C GLU A 50 -4.93 -0.02 -15.10
N GLU A 51 -3.99 -0.96 -15.25
CA GLU A 51 -2.96 -1.28 -14.26
C GLU A 51 -1.57 -1.31 -14.88
N LEU A 52 -0.65 -0.57 -14.27
CA LEU A 52 0.74 -0.48 -14.71
C LEU A 52 1.68 -0.76 -13.55
N THR A 53 2.61 -1.69 -13.75
CA THR A 53 3.75 -1.91 -12.86
C THR A 53 5.01 -1.44 -13.55
N LEU A 54 5.73 -0.49 -12.94
CA LEU A 54 7.02 0.01 -13.40
C LEU A 54 8.13 -0.46 -12.46
N MET A 55 9.07 -1.20 -13.01
CA MET A 55 10.25 -1.66 -12.30
C MET A 55 11.51 -1.10 -12.96
N GLU A 56 12.56 -0.99 -12.16
CA GLU A 56 13.87 -0.53 -12.62
C GLU A 56 13.91 0.93 -13.09
N LYS A 57 14.78 1.27 -14.03
CA LYS A 57 14.99 2.65 -14.49
C LYS A 57 14.05 2.95 -15.65
N CYS A 58 13.32 4.06 -15.58
CA CYS A 58 12.49 4.52 -16.67
C CYS A 58 12.68 6.03 -16.97
N GLU A 59 12.17 6.45 -18.12
CA GLU A 59 12.02 7.85 -18.53
C GLU A 59 10.78 8.00 -19.41
N GLY A 60 10.39 9.25 -19.68
CA GLY A 60 9.22 9.52 -20.50
C GLY A 60 7.91 9.29 -19.74
N VAL A 61 7.89 9.49 -18.41
CA VAL A 61 6.71 9.24 -17.57
C VAL A 61 5.53 10.16 -17.88
N GLU A 62 5.75 11.26 -18.59
CA GLU A 62 4.70 12.17 -19.06
C GLU A 62 3.63 11.46 -19.90
N VAL A 63 4.00 10.38 -20.62
CA VAL A 63 3.07 9.54 -21.40
C VAL A 63 1.97 8.93 -20.54
N LEU A 64 2.20 8.71 -19.23
CA LEU A 64 1.18 8.16 -18.33
C LEU A 64 -0.04 9.09 -18.26
N SER A 65 0.13 10.40 -18.47
CA SER A 65 -0.99 11.36 -18.52
C SER A 65 -1.93 11.12 -19.71
N GLU A 66 -1.49 10.39 -20.73
CA GLU A 66 -2.30 9.98 -21.88
C GLU A 66 -3.17 8.75 -21.57
N LEU A 67 -2.81 7.94 -20.56
CA LEU A 67 -3.48 6.70 -20.18
C LEU A 67 -4.75 6.97 -19.34
N LYS A 68 -5.85 7.28 -20.01
CA LYS A 68 -7.09 7.76 -19.36
C LYS A 68 -7.80 6.73 -18.48
N GLN A 69 -7.53 5.44 -18.67
CA GLN A 69 -8.12 4.35 -17.88
C GLN A 69 -7.24 3.94 -16.69
N LEU A 70 -6.02 4.48 -16.57
CA LEU A 70 -5.07 4.06 -15.54
C LEU A 70 -5.57 4.45 -14.15
N HIS A 71 -5.90 3.43 -13.36
CA HIS A 71 -6.36 3.61 -11.97
C HIS A 71 -5.45 2.94 -10.94
N THR A 72 -4.58 2.01 -11.38
CA THR A 72 -3.60 1.33 -10.52
C THR A 72 -2.19 1.53 -11.03
N LEU A 73 -1.30 2.05 -10.18
CA LEU A 73 0.12 2.22 -10.48
C LEU A 73 0.96 1.57 -9.38
N SER A 74 1.87 0.68 -9.78
CA SER A 74 2.88 0.09 -8.89
C SER A 74 4.28 0.54 -9.31
N LEU A 75 5.05 1.08 -8.37
CA LEU A 75 6.39 1.61 -8.62
C LEU A 75 7.43 0.87 -7.78
N TRP A 76 8.41 0.29 -8.45
CA TRP A 76 9.61 -0.29 -7.85
C TRP A 76 10.85 0.15 -8.64
N LEU A 77 11.10 1.46 -8.62
CA LEU A 77 12.14 2.06 -9.43
C LEU A 77 13.53 1.86 -8.81
N SER A 78 14.56 1.77 -9.65
CA SER A 78 15.95 1.68 -9.19
C SER A 78 16.72 3.01 -9.29
N ALA A 79 16.06 4.07 -9.77
CA ALA A 79 16.53 5.46 -9.81
C ALA A 79 15.34 6.43 -9.78
N PRO A 80 15.50 7.64 -9.19
CA PRO A 80 14.42 8.60 -9.06
C PRO A 80 13.96 9.17 -10.41
N VAL A 81 12.68 9.53 -10.48
CA VAL A 81 12.02 10.20 -11.61
C VAL A 81 11.25 11.42 -11.08
N SER A 82 11.12 12.48 -11.89
CA SER A 82 10.26 13.63 -11.56
C SER A 82 8.83 13.35 -12.02
N TRP A 83 7.87 13.60 -11.12
CA TRP A 83 6.44 13.41 -11.35
C TRP A 83 5.68 14.73 -11.56
N ASP A 84 6.38 15.87 -11.58
CA ASP A 84 5.78 17.21 -11.57
C ASP A 84 4.89 17.49 -12.80
N ASN A 85 5.21 16.85 -13.92
CA ASN A 85 4.50 16.99 -15.19
C ASN A 85 3.57 15.79 -15.49
N VAL A 86 3.28 14.95 -14.51
CA VAL A 86 2.41 13.78 -14.66
C VAL A 86 1.06 14.05 -13.99
N SER A 87 -0.01 13.98 -14.78
CA SER A 87 -1.38 14.17 -14.28
C SER A 87 -2.20 12.90 -14.45
N LEU A 88 -2.56 12.28 -13.32
CA LEU A 88 -3.34 11.03 -13.27
C LEU A 88 -4.63 11.20 -12.46
N PRO A 89 -5.61 11.99 -12.94
CA PRO A 89 -6.85 12.24 -12.19
C PRO A 89 -7.68 10.97 -11.94
N GLY A 90 -7.47 9.92 -12.75
CA GLY A 90 -8.08 8.60 -12.62
C GLY A 90 -7.40 7.68 -11.60
N LEU A 91 -6.19 8.01 -11.12
CA LEU A 91 -5.44 7.14 -10.22
C LEU A 91 -6.15 6.99 -8.88
N ARG A 92 -6.34 5.74 -8.45
CA ARG A 92 -6.98 5.37 -7.17
C ARG A 92 -6.09 4.53 -6.29
N VAL A 93 -5.27 3.67 -6.89
CA VAL A 93 -4.41 2.72 -6.20
C VAL A 93 -2.96 3.04 -6.52
N LEU A 94 -2.17 3.34 -5.49
CA LEU A 94 -0.73 3.52 -5.61
C LEU A 94 -0.02 2.52 -4.72
N HIS A 95 0.88 1.75 -5.32
CA HIS A 95 1.79 0.86 -4.61
C HIS A 95 3.23 1.34 -4.82
N LEU A 96 3.94 1.59 -3.73
CA LEU A 96 5.32 2.03 -3.73
C LEU A 96 6.18 0.99 -3.03
N ARG A 97 7.19 0.47 -3.74
CA ARG A 97 8.22 -0.39 -3.18
C ARG A 97 9.56 0.33 -3.17
N GLY A 98 10.15 0.43 -1.98
CA GLY A 98 11.43 1.11 -1.77
C GLY A 98 11.40 2.63 -2.01
N GLU A 99 12.50 3.30 -1.70
CA GLU A 99 12.53 4.77 -1.58
C GLU A 99 13.01 5.49 -2.86
N LYS A 100 13.32 4.75 -3.92
CA LYS A 100 13.94 5.30 -5.14
C LYS A 100 12.94 5.82 -6.18
N ASN A 101 11.68 6.00 -5.80
CA ASN A 101 10.60 6.36 -6.71
C ASN A 101 10.56 7.86 -7.07
N GLY A 102 11.43 8.70 -6.48
CA GLY A 102 11.39 10.17 -6.66
C GLY A 102 10.35 10.83 -5.75
N ASP A 103 10.12 12.13 -5.95
CA ASP A 103 9.07 12.86 -5.21
C ASP A 103 7.69 12.53 -5.78
N ILE A 104 6.97 11.65 -5.09
CA ILE A 104 5.67 11.12 -5.50
C ILE A 104 4.50 12.02 -5.08
N THR A 105 4.73 13.18 -4.48
CA THR A 105 3.68 14.09 -4.00
C THR A 105 2.58 14.38 -5.05
N PRO A 106 2.91 14.60 -6.35
CA PRO A 106 1.90 14.82 -7.39
C PRO A 106 0.89 13.67 -7.56
N LEU A 107 1.28 12.44 -7.21
CA LEU A 107 0.47 11.23 -7.38
C LEU A 107 -0.50 10.97 -6.22
N LEU A 108 -0.32 11.63 -5.08
CA LEU A 108 -1.03 11.28 -3.83
C LEU A 108 -2.41 11.92 -3.70
N THR A 109 -2.72 12.98 -4.44
CA THR A 109 -3.92 13.79 -4.19
C THR A 109 -5.24 13.11 -4.57
N SER A 110 -5.23 12.15 -5.50
CA SER A 110 -6.44 11.47 -6.00
C SER A 110 -6.64 10.06 -5.47
N ILE A 111 -5.64 9.48 -4.80
CA ILE A 111 -5.67 8.06 -4.43
C ILE A 111 -6.60 7.81 -3.25
N THR A 112 -7.17 6.61 -3.24
CA THR A 112 -8.00 6.08 -2.16
C THR A 112 -7.32 4.90 -1.48
N TYR A 113 -6.33 4.28 -2.12
CA TYR A 113 -5.53 3.19 -1.57
C TYR A 113 -4.04 3.48 -1.74
N LEU A 114 -3.29 3.35 -0.65
CA LEU A 114 -1.84 3.43 -0.63
C LEU A 114 -1.25 2.16 -0.02
N HIS A 115 -0.31 1.54 -0.71
CA HIS A 115 0.55 0.50 -0.16
C HIS A 115 2.01 0.95 -0.20
N LEU A 116 2.65 0.95 0.96
CA LEU A 116 4.10 1.16 1.10
C LEU A 116 4.75 -0.17 1.47
N GLU A 117 5.67 -0.62 0.64
CA GLU A 117 6.37 -1.90 0.78
C GLU A 117 7.88 -1.70 0.82
N GLU A 118 8.56 -2.39 1.73
CA GLU A 118 10.04 -2.44 1.82
C GLU A 118 10.72 -1.05 1.88
N MET A 119 10.09 -0.09 2.56
CA MET A 119 10.70 1.22 2.84
C MET A 119 11.67 1.09 4.03
N ARG A 120 12.88 0.62 3.75
CA ARG A 120 13.89 0.22 4.76
C ARG A 120 14.42 1.37 5.60
N LYS A 121 14.48 2.58 5.04
CA LYS A 121 15.04 3.78 5.67
C LYS A 121 13.99 4.81 6.09
N THR A 122 12.73 4.61 5.69
CA THR A 122 11.66 5.55 6.00
C THR A 122 11.27 5.43 7.46
N GLU A 123 11.48 6.51 8.21
CA GLU A 123 11.06 6.67 9.60
C GLU A 123 9.77 7.50 9.68
N ASP A 124 9.70 8.59 8.93
CA ASP A 124 8.55 9.48 8.86
C ASP A 124 7.62 9.13 7.69
N LEU A 125 6.36 8.89 8.01
CA LEU A 125 5.30 8.58 7.05
C LEU A 125 4.46 9.80 6.65
N ALA A 126 4.55 10.91 7.37
CA ALA A 126 3.75 12.11 7.12
C ALA A 126 3.85 12.65 5.68
N PRO A 127 5.01 12.60 4.98
CA PRO A 127 5.10 13.03 3.58
C PRO A 127 4.20 12.24 2.62
N PHE A 128 3.92 10.96 2.92
CA PHE A 128 3.05 10.11 2.10
C PHE A 128 1.57 10.31 2.40
N LEU A 129 1.23 10.81 3.60
CA LEU A 129 -0.15 10.87 4.08
C LEU A 129 -0.75 12.27 4.02
N THR A 130 0.02 13.31 4.34
CA THR A 130 -0.44 14.70 4.35
C THR A 130 -1.14 15.12 3.04
N PRO A 131 -0.58 14.86 1.84
CA PRO A 131 -1.25 15.22 0.59
C PRO A 131 -2.38 14.25 0.18
N ALA A 132 -2.45 13.04 0.78
CA ALA A 132 -3.41 11.99 0.44
C ALA A 132 -4.76 12.18 1.14
N THR A 133 -5.37 13.34 0.98
CA THR A 133 -6.60 13.75 1.71
C THR A 133 -7.84 12.88 1.43
N ARG A 134 -7.83 12.09 0.35
CA ARG A 134 -8.90 11.15 -0.04
C ARG A 134 -8.61 9.71 0.34
N LEU A 135 -7.51 9.44 1.03
CA LEU A 135 -7.08 8.10 1.36
C LEU A 135 -8.13 7.39 2.21
N GLN A 136 -8.49 6.18 1.81
CA GLN A 136 -9.48 5.34 2.46
C GLN A 136 -8.87 4.09 3.09
N LYS A 137 -7.82 3.56 2.45
CA LYS A 137 -7.13 2.34 2.84
C LYS A 137 -5.62 2.58 2.83
N LEU A 138 -4.95 2.17 3.90
CA LEU A 138 -3.50 2.23 4.02
C LEU A 138 -2.95 0.85 4.36
N TYR A 139 -1.97 0.39 3.59
CA TYR A 139 -1.21 -0.80 3.87
C TYR A 139 0.28 -0.46 4.03
N LEU A 140 0.85 -0.82 5.17
CA LEU A 140 2.27 -0.67 5.47
C LEU A 140 2.89 -2.08 5.61
N GLN A 141 3.87 -2.39 4.78
CA GLN A 141 4.48 -3.72 4.70
C GLN A 141 6.01 -3.68 4.74
N SER A 142 6.60 -4.30 5.77
CA SER A 142 8.05 -4.44 5.93
C SER A 142 8.76 -3.08 6.00
N LEU A 143 8.36 -2.26 6.98
CA LEU A 143 8.91 -0.93 7.28
C LEU A 143 9.73 -0.99 8.58
N PRO A 144 10.99 -1.47 8.55
CA PRO A 144 11.76 -1.80 9.75
C PRO A 144 12.28 -0.59 10.54
N ALA A 145 12.17 0.63 10.00
CA ALA A 145 12.63 1.86 10.64
C ALA A 145 11.49 2.65 11.32
N VAL A 146 10.23 2.39 10.96
CA VAL A 146 9.07 3.05 11.54
C VAL A 146 8.87 2.61 12.99
N GLN A 147 8.81 3.60 13.88
CA GLN A 147 8.65 3.41 15.33
C GLN A 147 7.29 3.92 15.84
N GLU A 148 6.67 4.85 15.13
CA GLU A 148 5.40 5.47 15.47
C GLU A 148 4.54 5.65 14.20
N LEU A 149 3.23 5.66 14.37
CA LEU A 149 2.32 6.07 13.31
C LEU A 149 2.18 7.60 13.32
N PRO A 150 2.12 8.26 12.16
CA PRO A 150 1.84 9.70 12.10
C PRO A 150 0.41 9.97 12.60
N ALA A 151 0.10 11.25 12.86
CA ALA A 151 -1.26 11.67 13.21
C ALA A 151 -2.25 11.24 12.10
N LEU A 152 -3.33 10.57 12.49
CA LEU A 152 -4.33 10.00 11.58
C LEU A 152 -5.66 10.80 11.56
N ASP A 153 -5.80 11.81 12.41
CA ASP A 153 -6.96 12.70 12.49
C ASP A 153 -7.10 13.59 11.24
N GLY A 154 -6.00 13.91 10.58
CA GLY A 154 -5.96 14.60 9.28
C GLY A 154 -6.46 13.78 8.09
N LEU A 155 -6.84 12.50 8.27
CA LEU A 155 -7.30 11.59 7.23
C LEU A 155 -8.75 11.15 7.48
N PRO A 156 -9.75 12.04 7.28
CA PRO A 156 -11.14 11.78 7.68
C PRO A 156 -11.81 10.64 6.90
N SER A 157 -11.27 10.28 5.73
CA SER A 157 -11.79 9.18 4.90
C SER A 157 -11.11 7.83 5.18
N LEU A 158 -10.01 7.81 5.94
CA LEU A 158 -9.23 6.60 6.20
C LEU A 158 -10.00 5.69 7.17
N TYR A 159 -10.57 4.62 6.65
CA TYR A 159 -11.36 3.67 7.44
C TYR A 159 -10.67 2.32 7.63
N ALA A 160 -9.63 1.98 6.85
CA ALA A 160 -8.94 0.71 6.98
C ALA A 160 -7.41 0.88 7.02
N LEU A 161 -6.78 0.25 8.02
CA LEU A 161 -5.34 0.21 8.19
C LEU A 161 -4.87 -1.25 8.32
N LYS A 162 -3.91 -1.63 7.48
CA LYS A 162 -3.22 -2.91 7.56
C LYS A 162 -1.74 -2.69 7.82
N LEU A 163 -1.19 -3.45 8.76
CA LEU A 163 0.23 -3.44 9.14
C LEU A 163 0.81 -4.84 8.99
N TYR A 164 1.97 -4.96 8.37
CA TYR A 164 2.68 -6.23 8.22
C TYR A 164 4.19 -6.02 8.38
N GLU A 165 4.83 -6.75 9.29
CA GLU A 165 6.29 -6.67 9.51
C GLU A 165 6.81 -5.27 9.89
N LEU A 166 6.11 -4.60 10.83
CA LEU A 166 6.56 -3.35 11.46
C LEU A 166 7.17 -3.64 12.84
N HIS A 167 8.29 -4.36 12.87
CA HIS A 167 8.91 -4.91 14.08
C HIS A 167 9.33 -3.86 15.14
N LYS A 168 9.73 -2.66 14.70
CA LYS A 168 10.16 -1.58 15.61
C LYS A 168 9.05 -0.65 16.08
N LEU A 169 7.83 -0.80 15.56
CA LEU A 169 6.67 -0.01 15.95
C LEU A 169 6.41 -0.16 17.45
N ASN A 170 6.43 0.92 18.19
CA ASN A 170 6.27 0.90 19.64
C ASN A 170 5.33 1.99 20.16
N ASP A 171 4.92 2.92 19.31
CA ASP A 171 3.86 3.88 19.58
C ASP A 171 2.67 3.66 18.62
N LEU A 172 1.49 3.48 19.20
CA LEU A 172 0.20 3.32 18.51
C LEU A 172 -0.84 4.34 19.00
N SER A 173 -0.43 5.37 19.74
CA SER A 173 -1.31 6.40 20.31
C SER A 173 -2.17 7.10 19.25
N ALA A 174 -1.65 7.29 18.04
CA ALA A 174 -2.36 7.86 16.90
C ALA A 174 -3.66 7.12 16.54
N LEU A 175 -3.79 5.83 16.88
CA LEU A 175 -5.02 5.06 16.63
C LEU A 175 -6.24 5.64 17.38
N SER A 176 -6.02 6.19 18.58
CA SER A 176 -7.11 6.75 19.42
C SER A 176 -7.74 8.02 18.85
N HIS A 177 -7.04 8.69 17.93
CA HIS A 177 -7.50 9.90 17.25
C HIS A 177 -7.91 9.64 15.79
N SER A 178 -7.97 8.36 15.39
CA SER A 178 -8.27 7.99 14.01
C SER A 178 -9.76 7.85 13.73
N HIS A 179 -10.11 7.82 12.44
CA HIS A 179 -11.45 7.50 11.94
C HIS A 179 -11.57 6.04 11.46
N LEU A 180 -10.64 5.18 11.88
CA LEU A 180 -10.58 3.79 11.45
C LEU A 180 -11.82 3.00 11.89
N ARG A 181 -12.27 2.12 11.00
CA ARG A 181 -13.31 1.10 11.24
C ARG A 181 -12.73 -0.30 11.24
N CYS A 182 -11.63 -0.50 10.51
CA CYS A 182 -10.94 -1.79 10.42
C CYS A 182 -9.44 -1.67 10.65
N PHE A 183 -8.91 -2.56 11.48
CA PHE A 183 -7.47 -2.64 11.78
C PHE A 183 -6.97 -4.09 11.66
N ALA A 184 -5.92 -4.31 10.88
CA ALA A 184 -5.28 -5.60 10.77
C ALA A 184 -3.79 -5.46 11.02
N ALA A 185 -3.22 -6.36 11.82
CA ALA A 185 -1.78 -6.38 12.00
C ALA A 185 -1.21 -7.79 12.12
N SER A 186 -0.08 -8.00 11.45
CA SER A 186 0.72 -9.21 11.55
C SER A 186 2.19 -8.85 11.74
N LEU A 187 2.88 -9.58 12.62
CA LEU A 187 4.32 -9.43 12.86
C LEU A 187 4.72 -7.97 13.17
N ILE A 188 4.06 -7.35 14.14
CA ILE A 188 4.28 -5.94 14.48
C ILE A 188 4.79 -5.74 15.90
N GLY A 189 5.54 -4.65 16.10
CA GLY A 189 5.90 -4.10 17.40
C GLY A 189 6.39 -5.13 18.40
N ASP A 190 7.58 -5.67 18.17
CA ASP A 190 8.15 -6.78 18.94
C ASP A 190 8.28 -6.45 20.44
N LYS A 191 8.34 -5.17 20.78
CA LYS A 191 8.42 -4.65 22.16
C LYS A 191 7.05 -4.39 22.80
N LEU A 192 5.97 -4.40 22.04
CA LEU A 192 4.62 -4.18 22.56
C LEU A 192 4.07 -5.44 23.23
N SER A 193 3.57 -5.26 24.45
CA SER A 193 2.85 -6.32 25.15
C SER A 193 1.50 -6.58 24.49
N ALA A 194 0.92 -7.76 24.77
CA ALA A 194 -0.44 -8.10 24.33
C ALA A 194 -1.48 -7.09 24.83
N GLN A 195 -1.33 -6.63 26.08
CA GLN A 195 -2.22 -5.63 26.69
C GLN A 195 -2.10 -4.28 25.97
N ALA A 196 -0.86 -3.80 25.74
CA ALA A 196 -0.65 -2.52 25.06
C ALA A 196 -1.22 -2.51 23.63
N LEU A 197 -1.03 -3.61 22.88
CA LEU A 197 -1.66 -3.78 21.57
C LEU A 197 -3.19 -3.76 21.65
N ALA A 198 -3.76 -4.50 22.60
CA ALA A 198 -5.21 -4.55 22.77
C ALA A 198 -5.80 -3.19 23.16
N ASP A 199 -5.17 -2.50 24.11
CA ASP A 199 -5.60 -1.17 24.57
C ASP A 199 -5.56 -0.15 23.43
N ALA A 200 -4.47 -0.12 22.66
CA ALA A 200 -4.33 0.80 21.53
C ALA A 200 -5.40 0.56 20.46
N VAL A 201 -5.68 -0.70 20.12
CA VAL A 201 -6.71 -1.03 19.11
C VAL A 201 -8.12 -0.76 19.65
N MET A 202 -8.41 -1.09 20.92
CA MET A 202 -9.71 -0.79 21.54
C MET A 202 -9.97 0.70 21.76
N ALA A 203 -8.93 1.54 21.70
CA ALA A 203 -9.03 2.98 21.76
C ALA A 203 -9.45 3.62 20.42
N ILE A 204 -9.48 2.87 19.31
CA ILE A 204 -10.02 3.35 18.03
C ILE A 204 -11.51 3.66 18.21
N PRO A 205 -11.97 4.93 18.02
CA PRO A 205 -13.33 5.34 18.39
C PRO A 205 -14.45 4.60 17.65
N ASN A 206 -14.24 4.31 16.36
CA ASN A 206 -15.27 3.76 15.46
C ASN A 206 -14.94 2.31 15.03
N LEU A 207 -14.20 1.56 15.86
CA LEU A 207 -13.75 0.22 15.50
C LEU A 207 -14.92 -0.74 15.30
N GLU A 208 -14.98 -1.36 14.13
CA GLU A 208 -15.97 -2.38 13.78
C GLU A 208 -15.36 -3.79 13.71
N ALA A 209 -14.10 -3.88 13.29
CA ALA A 209 -13.40 -5.14 13.21
C ALA A 209 -11.88 -4.99 13.37
N ALA A 210 -11.26 -5.93 14.07
CA ALA A 210 -9.82 -6.04 14.21
C ALA A 210 -9.33 -7.47 13.99
N ALA A 211 -8.19 -7.65 13.30
CA ALA A 211 -7.53 -8.94 13.12
C ALA A 211 -6.08 -8.86 13.60
N LEU A 212 -5.78 -9.63 14.66
CA LEU A 212 -4.51 -9.59 15.40
C LEU A 212 -3.94 -10.98 15.69
N GLN A 213 -4.52 -12.04 15.11
CA GLN A 213 -4.10 -13.43 15.36
C GLN A 213 -2.61 -13.64 15.11
N LEU A 214 -2.10 -13.02 14.06
CA LEU A 214 -0.71 -13.15 13.61
C LEU A 214 0.17 -11.99 14.08
N ALA A 215 -0.22 -11.27 15.14
CA ALA A 215 0.56 -10.15 15.67
C ALA A 215 2.00 -10.57 15.98
N ASP A 216 2.24 -11.81 16.41
CA ASP A 216 3.56 -12.45 16.53
C ASP A 216 3.57 -13.90 16.03
N ARG A 217 4.78 -14.45 15.87
CA ARG A 217 4.96 -15.85 15.42
C ARG A 217 4.57 -16.90 16.45
N SER A 218 4.50 -16.55 17.73
CA SER A 218 4.35 -17.52 18.83
C SER A 218 2.91 -17.71 19.30
N GLU A 219 1.95 -16.97 18.73
CA GLU A 219 0.54 -16.87 19.14
C GLU A 219 0.30 -16.45 20.61
N ARG A 220 1.36 -16.30 21.41
CA ARG A 220 1.28 -15.96 22.84
C ARG A 220 0.64 -14.61 23.06
N ARG A 221 0.93 -13.62 22.21
CA ARG A 221 0.30 -12.30 22.37
C ARG A 221 -1.17 -12.34 22.01
N TYR A 222 -1.56 -13.16 21.02
CA TYR A 222 -2.96 -13.25 20.63
C TYR A 222 -3.87 -13.72 21.77
N GLY A 223 -3.46 -14.75 22.53
CA GLY A 223 -4.22 -15.17 23.71
C GLY A 223 -4.37 -14.08 24.79
N GLY A 224 -3.35 -13.22 24.96
CA GLY A 224 -3.43 -12.05 25.83
C GLY A 224 -4.38 -10.97 25.30
N ILE A 225 -4.33 -10.71 23.98
CA ILE A 225 -5.22 -9.77 23.29
C ILE A 225 -6.68 -10.22 23.43
N GLN A 226 -6.96 -11.50 23.20
CA GLN A 226 -8.31 -12.07 23.36
C GLN A 226 -8.86 -11.87 24.78
N LYS A 227 -8.03 -12.11 25.81
CA LYS A 227 -8.42 -11.88 27.21
C LYS A 227 -8.71 -10.41 27.50
N ALA A 228 -7.91 -9.49 26.98
CA ALA A 228 -8.11 -8.06 27.15
C ALA A 228 -9.43 -7.59 26.50
N PHE A 229 -9.70 -8.02 25.26
CA PHE A 229 -10.97 -7.73 24.58
C PHE A 229 -12.17 -8.35 25.29
N ALA A 230 -12.04 -9.57 25.82
CA ALA A 230 -13.10 -10.21 26.59
C ALA A 230 -13.40 -9.48 27.90
N ALA A 231 -12.37 -9.06 28.64
CA ALA A 231 -12.53 -8.28 29.87
C ALA A 231 -13.24 -6.94 29.62
N ALA A 232 -13.06 -6.35 28.44
CA ALA A 232 -13.74 -5.13 28.02
C ALA A 232 -15.14 -5.36 27.41
N GLY A 233 -15.60 -6.61 27.29
CA GLY A 233 -16.87 -6.94 26.62
C GLY A 233 -16.86 -6.69 25.09
N LYS A 234 -15.67 -6.60 24.48
CA LYS A 234 -15.45 -6.25 23.07
C LYS A 234 -15.03 -7.44 22.19
N SER A 235 -15.16 -8.68 22.65
CA SER A 235 -14.75 -9.87 21.90
C SER A 235 -15.33 -9.96 20.49
N SER A 236 -16.54 -9.44 20.27
CA SER A 236 -17.20 -9.40 18.96
C SER A 236 -16.51 -8.51 17.93
N LEU A 237 -15.55 -7.67 18.32
CA LEU A 237 -14.75 -6.86 17.39
C LEU A 237 -13.55 -7.63 16.83
N LEU A 238 -13.08 -8.67 17.52
CA LEU A 238 -11.97 -9.48 17.02
C LEU A 238 -12.45 -10.45 15.93
N ARG A 239 -11.64 -10.59 14.89
CA ARG A 239 -11.76 -11.59 13.83
C ARG A 239 -10.56 -12.51 13.91
N GLU A 240 -10.79 -13.80 13.71
CA GLU A 240 -9.71 -14.78 13.71
C GLU A 240 -8.79 -14.55 12.51
N GLU A 241 -9.33 -14.56 11.30
CA GLU A 241 -8.54 -14.39 10.09
C GLU A 241 -8.56 -12.97 9.53
N ILE A 242 -7.42 -12.50 8.99
CA ILE A 242 -7.35 -11.27 8.19
C ILE A 242 -8.18 -11.41 6.90
N SER A 243 -8.33 -12.62 6.38
CA SER A 243 -9.21 -12.92 5.25
C SER A 243 -10.66 -12.52 5.53
N ALA A 244 -11.11 -12.53 6.79
CA ALA A 244 -12.42 -12.08 7.19
C ALA A 244 -12.60 -10.55 7.08
N LEU A 245 -11.50 -9.82 6.84
CA LEU A 245 -11.50 -8.39 6.54
C LEU A 245 -11.36 -8.11 5.03
N THR A 246 -11.47 -9.12 4.16
CA THR A 246 -11.38 -8.96 2.70
C THR A 246 -12.32 -7.89 2.15
N THR A 247 -13.55 -7.76 2.67
CA THR A 247 -14.49 -6.69 2.29
C THR A 247 -13.95 -5.28 2.54
N TRP A 248 -13.02 -5.13 3.48
CA TRP A 248 -12.45 -3.86 3.91
C TRP A 248 -11.03 -3.61 3.37
N LEU A 249 -10.29 -4.69 3.15
CA LEU A 249 -8.87 -4.67 2.77
C LEU A 249 -8.60 -5.13 1.33
N SER A 250 -9.61 -5.60 0.58
CA SER A 250 -9.46 -5.83 -0.86
C SER A 250 -9.24 -4.51 -1.59
N LEU A 251 -8.57 -4.55 -2.74
CA LEU A 251 -8.62 -3.44 -3.70
C LEU A 251 -10.06 -3.27 -4.21
#